data_AF-A0A5S4FHV4-F1
#
_entry.id   AF-A0A5S4FHV4-F1
#
_cell.length_a   1.000
_cell.length_b   1.000
_cell.length_c   1.000
_cell.angle_alpha   90.00
_cell.angle_beta   90.00
_cell.angle_gamma   90.00
#
_symmetry.space_group_name_H-M   'P 1'
#
loop_
_entity.id
_entity.type
_entity.pdbx_description
1 polymer ?
#
loop_
_entity_poly.entity_id
_entity_poly.type
_entity_poly.pdbx_seq_one_letter_code
_entity_poly.pdbx_strand_id
1 'polypeptide(L)'
;MLALSLGVAWLLLGPLSLWLLVKGSTTERVGAIVTLALLEGGTIVMNQVAQDAIPEHSVVSHDVSPTPACDARTPAPRSARVGRALVLAWPAVRRECGTAEVTVRSKGRRLLVWVRTVEGPGDRRTVLPVRVKGDMARVTVPLPDKSGRIAVDGRSGRRIPAPTT
;
A
#
# COMPACT_ATOMS: atom_id res chain seq x y z
N MET A 1 32.79 -15.36 -1.65
CA MET A 1 33.76 -15.21 -0.54
C MET A 1 33.45 -13.96 0.29
N LEU A 2 33.39 -12.78 -0.32
CA LEU A 2 33.13 -11.50 0.39
C LEU A 2 31.85 -11.46 1.23
N ALA A 3 30.75 -12.05 0.72
CA ALA A 3 29.50 -12.07 1.47
C ALA A 3 29.54 -12.93 2.74
N LEU A 4 30.26 -14.05 2.69
CA LEU A 4 30.44 -14.92 3.84
C LEU A 4 31.36 -14.27 4.88
N SER A 5 32.45 -13.63 4.45
CA SER A 5 33.33 -12.90 5.38
C SER A 5 32.63 -11.71 6.04
N LEU A 6 31.76 -10.99 5.31
CA LEU A 6 31.01 -9.88 5.86
C LEU A 6 29.97 -10.34 6.88
N GLY A 7 29.29 -11.46 6.62
CA GLY A 7 28.37 -12.08 7.57
C GLY A 7 29.06 -12.53 8.87
N VAL A 8 30.23 -13.17 8.76
CA VAL A 8 31.02 -13.58 9.93
C VAL A 8 31.52 -12.36 10.72
N ALA A 9 31.95 -11.30 10.03
CA ALA A 9 32.35 -10.05 10.67
C ALA A 9 31.20 -9.42 11.47
N TRP A 10 29.98 -9.42 10.94
CA TRP A 10 28.78 -8.95 11.67
C TRP A 10 28.48 -9.77 12.92
N LEU A 11 28.62 -11.10 12.85
CA LEU A 11 28.35 -11.99 13.98
C LEU A 11 29.35 -11.81 15.13
N LEU A 12 30.61 -11.46 14.83
CA LEU A 12 31.65 -11.30 15.84
C LEU A 12 31.76 -9.85 16.33
N LEU A 13 31.84 -8.89 15.41
CA LEU A 13 32.08 -7.49 15.75
C LEU A 13 30.82 -6.78 16.24
N GLY A 14 29.63 -7.18 15.80
CA GLY A 14 28.37 -6.58 16.24
C GLY A 14 28.17 -6.71 17.76
N PRO A 15 28.16 -7.93 18.34
CA PRO A 15 28.02 -8.11 19.78
C PRO A 15 29.17 -7.50 20.59
N LEU A 16 30.41 -7.57 20.07
CA LEU A 16 31.59 -7.02 20.76
C LEU A 16 31.55 -5.49 20.80
N SER A 17 31.20 -4.83 19.70
CA SER A 17 31.06 -3.37 19.65
C SER A 17 29.91 -2.88 20.53
N LEU A 18 28.78 -3.59 20.57
CA LEU A 18 27.68 -3.30 21.48
C LEU A 18 28.11 -3.41 22.94
N TRP A 19 28.92 -4.42 23.27
CA TRP A 19 29.47 -4.59 24.62
C TRP A 19 30.42 -3.45 25.01
N LEU A 20 31.32 -3.06 24.10
CA LEU A 20 32.25 -1.94 24.31
C LEU A 20 31.54 -0.58 24.41
N LEU A 21 30.42 -0.40 23.72
CA LEU A 21 29.58 0.79 23.87
C LEU A 21 29.03 0.94 25.29
N VAL A 22 28.65 -0.18 25.92
CA VAL A 22 28.08 -0.18 27.27
C VAL A 22 29.18 -0.10 28.34
N LYS A 23 30.26 -0.87 28.22
CA LYS A 23 31.23 -1.09 29.30
C LYS A 23 32.65 -0.58 29.01
N GLY A 24 32.94 -0.18 27.79
CA GLY A 24 34.26 0.30 27.37
C GLY A 24 34.53 1.76 27.73
N SER A 25 35.81 2.12 27.70
CA SER A 25 36.35 3.48 27.82
C SER A 25 35.97 4.35 26.61
N THR A 26 36.10 5.67 26.73
CA THR A 26 35.68 6.61 25.68
C THR A 26 36.38 6.35 24.34
N THR A 27 37.65 5.93 24.34
CA THR A 27 38.41 5.58 23.13
C THR A 27 37.90 4.27 22.51
N GLU A 28 37.59 3.27 23.31
CA GLU A 28 37.01 1.99 22.84
C GLU A 28 35.60 2.17 22.27
N ARG A 29 34.81 3.08 22.85
CA ARG A 29 33.48 3.44 22.33
C ARG A 29 33.56 4.10 20.96
N VAL A 30 34.50 5.03 20.76
CA VAL A 30 34.74 5.64 19.44
C VAL A 30 35.14 4.57 18.42
N GLY A 31 36.03 3.65 18.80
CA GLY A 31 36.41 2.51 17.95
C GLY A 31 35.22 1.61 17.58
N ALA A 32 34.35 1.32 18.54
CA ALA A 32 33.12 0.54 18.32
C ALA A 32 32.15 1.22 17.35
N ILE A 33 31.95 2.54 17.49
CA ILE A 33 31.10 3.33 16.57
C ILE A 33 31.67 3.30 15.15
N VAL A 34 32.98 3.54 15.01
CA VAL A 34 33.65 3.52 13.69
C VAL A 34 33.54 2.14 13.04
N THR A 35 33.68 1.07 13.82
CA THR A 35 33.58 -0.31 13.32
C THR A 35 32.16 -0.64 12.86
N LEU A 36 31.14 -0.20 13.61
CA LEU A 36 29.73 -0.36 13.20
C LEU A 36 29.41 0.43 11.93
N ALA A 37 29.88 1.67 11.83
CA ALA A 37 29.69 2.48 10.63
C ALA A 37 30.35 1.86 9.39
N LEU A 38 31.56 1.29 9.53
CA LEU A 38 32.24 0.57 8.46
C LEU A 38 31.52 -0.72 8.05
N LEU A 39 30.99 -1.48 9.03
CA LEU A 39 30.19 -2.69 8.76
C LEU A 39 28.91 -2.37 8.01
N GLU A 40 28.20 -1.31 8.42
CA GLU A 40 26.99 -0.83 7.75
C GLU A 40 27.30 -0.34 6.33
N GLY A 41 28.31 0.51 6.16
CA GLY A 41 28.76 0.97 4.85
C GLY A 41 29.17 -0.19 3.93
N GLY A 42 29.90 -1.17 4.45
CA GLY A 42 30.27 -2.37 3.72
C GLY A 42 29.07 -3.20 3.26
N THR A 43 28.03 -3.33 4.11
CA THR A 43 26.78 -3.99 3.70
C THR A 43 26.02 -3.24 2.61
N ILE A 44 26.01 -1.91 2.64
CA ILE A 44 25.33 -1.09 1.63
C ILE A 44 26.03 -1.23 0.27
N VAL A 45 27.36 -1.06 0.24
CA VAL A 45 28.14 -1.18 -1.00
C VAL A 45 28.03 -2.59 -1.59
N MET A 46 28.07 -3.62 -0.74
CA MET A 46 27.92 -4.99 -1.23
C MET A 46 26.51 -5.28 -1.76
N ASN A 47 25.47 -4.66 -1.20
CA ASN A 47 24.11 -4.73 -1.73
C ASN A 47 24.00 -4.04 -3.10
N GLN A 48 24.67 -2.90 -3.31
CA GLN A 48 24.72 -2.24 -4.62
C GLN A 48 25.46 -3.09 -5.66
N VAL A 49 26.63 -3.63 -5.31
CA VAL A 49 27.38 -4.53 -6.21
C VAL A 49 26.59 -5.81 -6.53
N ALA A 50 25.82 -6.34 -5.57
CA ALA A 50 24.95 -7.49 -5.80
C ALA A 50 23.78 -7.14 -6.75
N GLN A 51 23.28 -5.91 -6.73
CA GLN A 51 22.24 -5.43 -7.65
C GLN A 51 22.79 -5.20 -9.06
N ASP A 52 24.00 -4.68 -9.19
CA ASP A 52 24.68 -4.47 -10.48
C ASP A 52 25.17 -5.79 -11.10
N ALA A 53 25.49 -6.79 -10.28
CA ALA A 53 25.94 -8.11 -10.72
C ALA A 53 24.80 -9.08 -11.09
N ILE A 54 23.54 -8.64 -11.00
CA ILE A 54 22.43 -9.30 -11.68
C ILE A 54 22.42 -8.72 -13.10
N PRO A 55 23.06 -9.37 -14.10
CA PRO A 55 22.86 -8.97 -15.48
C PRO A 55 21.37 -8.99 -15.74
N GLU A 56 20.88 -7.96 -16.40
CA GLU A 56 19.49 -7.84 -16.78
C GLU A 56 18.96 -9.19 -17.28
N HIS A 57 18.22 -9.88 -16.43
CA HIS A 57 17.00 -10.47 -16.91
C HIS A 57 16.19 -9.27 -17.36
N SER A 58 16.44 -8.88 -18.61
CA SER A 58 15.43 -8.44 -19.54
C SER A 58 14.31 -9.47 -19.41
N VAL A 59 13.50 -9.28 -18.38
CA VAL A 59 12.07 -9.42 -18.53
C VAL A 59 11.85 -8.61 -19.79
N VAL A 60 11.67 -9.31 -20.90
CA VAL A 60 10.88 -8.81 -22.00
C VAL A 60 9.69 -8.19 -21.29
N SER A 61 9.74 -6.87 -21.10
CA SER A 61 8.52 -6.10 -21.05
C SER A 61 7.93 -6.46 -22.38
N HIS A 62 7.05 -7.46 -22.36
CA HIS A 62 6.06 -7.51 -23.39
C HIS A 62 5.42 -6.13 -23.28
N ASP A 63 5.85 -5.24 -24.16
CA ASP A 63 5.10 -4.08 -24.63
C ASP A 63 3.87 -4.57 -25.43
N VAL A 64 3.28 -5.64 -24.93
CA VAL A 64 1.87 -5.93 -24.97
C VAL A 64 1.47 -5.76 -23.52
N SER A 65 1.43 -4.50 -23.04
CA SER A 65 0.40 -4.19 -22.04
C SER A 65 -0.88 -4.70 -22.68
N PRO A 66 -1.53 -5.77 -22.17
CA PRO A 66 -2.86 -6.08 -22.64
C PRO A 66 -3.62 -4.78 -22.44
N THR A 67 -4.17 -4.24 -23.52
CA THR A 67 -4.97 -3.02 -23.42
C THR A 67 -5.92 -3.24 -22.26
N PRO A 68 -5.80 -2.49 -21.15
CA PRO A 68 -6.50 -2.84 -19.93
C PRO A 68 -7.98 -2.94 -20.27
N ALA A 69 -8.61 -4.05 -19.88
CA ALA A 69 -9.99 -4.30 -20.30
C ALA A 69 -10.94 -3.21 -19.75
N CYS A 70 -10.51 -2.54 -18.69
CA CYS A 70 -11.18 -1.41 -18.08
C CYS A 70 -10.24 -0.31 -17.62
N ASP A 71 -10.79 0.89 -17.44
CA ASP A 71 -10.10 2.07 -16.92
C ASP A 71 -10.00 1.98 -15.38
N ALA A 72 -8.97 1.28 -14.89
CA ALA A 72 -8.65 1.22 -13.47
C ALA A 72 -8.29 2.62 -12.95
N ARG A 73 -9.03 3.10 -11.94
CA ARG A 73 -8.91 4.47 -11.42
C ARG A 73 -9.39 4.58 -9.98
N THR A 74 -9.18 5.75 -9.39
CA THR A 74 -9.72 6.09 -8.07
C THR A 74 -10.90 7.06 -8.27
N PRO A 75 -12.14 6.55 -8.42
CA PRO A 75 -13.28 7.43 -8.62
C PRO A 75 -13.56 8.27 -7.37
N ALA A 76 -14.06 9.49 -7.57
CA ALA A 76 -14.62 10.30 -6.51
C ALA A 76 -16.14 10.03 -6.39
N PRO A 77 -16.62 9.39 -5.31
CA PRO A 77 -18.04 9.15 -5.13
C PRO A 77 -18.82 10.46 -5.08
N ARG A 78 -19.86 10.58 -5.92
CA ARG A 78 -20.77 11.73 -5.92
C ARG A 78 -21.87 11.61 -4.88
N SER A 79 -22.24 10.38 -4.52
CA SER A 79 -23.22 10.15 -3.46
C SER A 79 -22.91 8.90 -2.65
N ALA A 80 -23.34 8.92 -1.40
CA ALA A 80 -23.24 7.83 -0.46
C ALA A 80 -24.55 7.69 0.33
N ARG A 81 -25.16 6.49 0.28
CA ARG A 81 -26.28 6.12 1.14
C ARG A 81 -25.77 5.20 2.24
N VAL A 82 -25.87 5.64 3.49
CA VAL A 82 -25.42 4.89 4.66
C VAL A 82 -26.62 4.27 5.37
N GLY A 83 -26.65 2.94 5.47
CA GLY A 83 -27.63 2.18 6.25
C GLY A 83 -26.98 0.90 6.79
N ARG A 84 -27.67 -0.24 6.66
CA ARG A 84 -27.07 -1.58 6.90
C ARG A 84 -25.94 -1.90 5.91
N ALA A 85 -25.94 -1.22 4.78
CA ALA A 85 -24.85 -1.21 3.82
C ALA A 85 -24.53 0.23 3.43
N LEU A 86 -23.30 0.45 2.98
CA LEU A 86 -22.87 1.68 2.34
C LEU A 86 -22.99 1.49 0.83
N VAL A 87 -23.87 2.26 0.20
CA VAL A 87 -23.99 2.32 -1.26
C VAL A 87 -23.29 3.58 -1.74
N LEU A 88 -22.26 3.42 -2.56
CA LEU A 88 -21.52 4.52 -3.18
C LEU A 88 -21.90 4.59 -4.65
N ALA A 89 -22.01 5.81 -5.19
CA ALA A 89 -22.23 6.02 -6.61
C ALA A 89 -21.34 7.13 -7.18
N TRP A 90 -20.83 6.91 -8.39
CA TRP A 90 -20.01 7.86 -9.15
C TRP A 90 -20.34 7.80 -10.65
N PRO A 91 -19.95 8.83 -11.43
CA PRO A 91 -20.10 8.78 -12.88
C PRO A 91 -19.29 7.63 -13.49
N ALA A 92 -19.97 6.78 -14.24
CA ALA A 92 -19.35 5.72 -15.02
C ALA A 92 -18.56 6.32 -16.19
N VAL A 93 -17.46 5.68 -16.55
CA VAL A 93 -16.71 5.99 -17.79
C VAL A 93 -16.95 4.89 -18.83
N ARG A 94 -16.50 5.14 -20.06
CA ARG A 94 -16.74 4.24 -21.20
C ARG A 94 -16.23 2.81 -20.96
N ARG A 95 -15.10 2.64 -20.27
CA ARG A 95 -14.55 1.33 -19.90
C ARG A 95 -14.55 1.15 -18.38
N GLU A 96 -15.70 1.31 -17.73
CA GLU A 96 -15.80 1.10 -16.28
C GLU A 96 -15.41 -0.33 -15.88
N CYS A 97 -14.58 -0.48 -14.84
CA CYS A 97 -14.27 -1.81 -14.32
C CYS A 97 -15.47 -2.43 -13.60
N GLY A 98 -15.64 -3.74 -13.78
CA GLY A 98 -16.70 -4.52 -13.12
C GLY A 98 -16.48 -4.76 -11.63
N THR A 99 -15.31 -4.40 -11.10
CA THR A 99 -14.94 -4.56 -9.68
C THR A 99 -14.26 -3.32 -9.12
N ALA A 100 -14.39 -3.12 -7.81
CA ALA A 100 -13.74 -2.06 -7.08
C ALA A 100 -13.29 -2.55 -5.71
N GLU A 101 -12.05 -2.23 -5.35
CA GLU A 101 -11.56 -2.34 -4.00
C GLU A 101 -12.11 -1.18 -3.16
N VAL A 102 -12.74 -1.51 -2.02
CA VAL A 102 -13.32 -0.51 -1.13
C VAL A 102 -12.83 -0.71 0.29
N THR A 103 -12.09 0.27 0.79
CA THR A 103 -11.60 0.31 2.17
C THR A 103 -12.46 1.27 2.98
N VAL A 104 -12.94 0.79 4.12
CA VAL A 104 -13.79 1.58 5.02
C VAL A 104 -13.20 1.61 6.41
N ARG A 105 -13.06 2.81 6.98
CA ARG A 105 -12.58 3.01 8.36
C ARG A 105 -13.55 3.88 9.15
N SER A 106 -13.91 3.42 10.35
CA SER A 106 -14.70 4.22 11.28
C SER A 106 -13.80 5.15 12.09
N LYS A 107 -14.17 6.43 12.19
CA LYS A 107 -13.53 7.43 13.08
C LYS A 107 -14.62 8.27 13.74
N GLY A 108 -15.03 7.89 14.96
CA GLY A 108 -16.19 8.49 15.63
C GLY A 108 -17.45 8.33 14.80
N ARG A 109 -18.15 9.45 14.52
CA ARG A 109 -19.33 9.48 13.62
C ARG A 109 -19.00 9.46 12.12
N ARG A 110 -17.73 9.56 11.74
CA ARG A 110 -17.30 9.57 10.34
C ARG A 110 -16.97 8.16 9.88
N LEU A 111 -17.40 7.85 8.65
CA LEU A 111 -17.03 6.66 7.91
C LEU A 111 -16.13 7.11 6.77
N LEU A 112 -14.82 6.93 6.94
CA LEU A 112 -13.83 7.25 5.92
C LEU A 112 -13.83 6.14 4.87
N VAL A 113 -13.93 6.52 3.60
CA VAL A 113 -14.12 5.60 2.48
C VAL A 113 -13.07 5.87 1.42
N TRP A 114 -12.37 4.83 0.98
CA TRP A 114 -11.49 4.87 -0.18
C TRP A 114 -11.98 3.85 -1.20
N VAL A 115 -12.08 4.26 -2.46
CA VAL A 115 -12.54 3.41 -3.57
C VAL A 115 -11.50 3.41 -4.67
N ARG A 116 -11.18 2.23 -5.19
CA ARG A 116 -10.33 2.05 -6.36
C ARG A 116 -10.97 1.03 -7.28
N THR A 117 -11.29 1.41 -8.52
CA THR A 117 -11.69 0.43 -9.54
C THR A 117 -10.46 -0.36 -9.97
N VAL A 118 -10.61 -1.68 -10.05
CA VAL A 118 -9.52 -2.61 -10.35
C VAL A 118 -9.98 -3.58 -11.41
N GLU A 119 -9.04 -4.09 -12.19
CA GLU A 119 -9.27 -5.17 -13.14
C GLU A 119 -9.13 -6.51 -12.42
N GLY A 120 -10.04 -7.46 -12.70
CA GLY A 120 -9.93 -8.83 -12.24
C GLY A 120 -11.04 -9.32 -11.31
N PRO A 121 -11.06 -10.64 -11.03
CA PRO A 121 -12.10 -11.29 -10.26
C PRO A 121 -12.06 -10.85 -8.79
N GLY A 122 -13.24 -10.54 -8.25
CA GLY A 122 -13.44 -10.04 -6.89
C GLY A 122 -13.27 -11.10 -5.79
N ASP A 123 -12.18 -11.86 -5.84
CA ASP A 123 -11.94 -13.00 -4.94
C ASP A 123 -11.39 -12.58 -3.56
N ARG A 124 -11.14 -11.28 -3.38
CA ARG A 124 -10.76 -10.69 -2.09
C ARG A 124 -11.97 -10.04 -1.45
N ARG A 125 -12.16 -10.23 -0.14
CA ARG A 125 -13.27 -9.67 0.67
C ARG A 125 -13.43 -8.13 0.55
N THR A 126 -12.37 -7.43 0.14
CA THR A 126 -12.33 -5.97 -0.08
C THR A 126 -12.68 -5.55 -1.50
N VAL A 127 -12.70 -6.50 -2.46
CA VAL A 127 -13.03 -6.26 -3.87
C VAL A 127 -14.49 -6.62 -4.09
N LEU A 128 -15.27 -5.63 -4.46
CA LEU A 128 -16.72 -5.70 -4.57
C LEU A 128 -17.16 -5.48 -6.02
N PRO A 129 -18.26 -6.11 -6.46
CA PRO A 129 -18.77 -5.91 -7.80
C PRO A 129 -19.31 -4.48 -7.98
N VAL A 130 -18.91 -3.85 -9.08
CA VAL A 130 -19.44 -2.58 -9.56
C VAL A 130 -20.59 -2.86 -10.50
N ARG A 131 -21.72 -2.19 -10.26
CA ARG A 131 -22.90 -2.24 -11.11
C ARG A 131 -23.05 -0.90 -11.82
N VAL A 132 -23.00 -0.92 -13.15
CA VAL A 132 -23.26 0.26 -13.98
C VAL A 132 -24.73 0.26 -14.36
N LYS A 133 -25.42 1.37 -14.12
CA LYS A 133 -26.80 1.62 -14.56
C LYS A 133 -26.87 3.02 -15.13
N GLY A 134 -27.09 3.12 -16.45
CA GLY A 134 -27.02 4.40 -17.15
C GLY A 134 -25.60 4.97 -17.10
N ASP A 135 -25.48 6.24 -16.69
CA ASP A 135 -24.24 6.99 -16.55
C ASP A 135 -23.58 6.84 -15.16
N MET A 136 -24.12 6.00 -14.29
CA MET A 136 -23.68 5.86 -12.90
C MET A 136 -23.19 4.45 -12.59
N ALA A 137 -22.01 4.38 -12.01
CA ALA A 137 -21.43 3.18 -11.41
C ALA A 137 -21.73 3.15 -9.91
N ARG A 138 -22.04 1.96 -9.38
CA ARG A 138 -22.44 1.75 -7.99
C ARG A 138 -21.73 0.55 -7.38
N VAL A 139 -21.34 0.67 -6.12
CA VAL A 139 -20.83 -0.44 -5.30
C VAL A 139 -21.54 -0.47 -3.96
N THR A 140 -21.78 -1.66 -3.44
CA THR A 140 -22.44 -1.88 -2.15
C THR A 140 -21.47 -2.54 -1.20
N VAL A 141 -21.13 -1.85 -0.12
CA VAL A 141 -20.24 -2.34 0.94
C VAL A 141 -21.10 -2.78 2.14
N PRO A 142 -21.04 -4.04 2.58
CA PRO A 142 -21.72 -4.46 3.80
C PRO A 142 -21.10 -3.75 5.01
N LEU A 143 -21.94 -3.22 5.90
CA LEU A 143 -21.48 -2.58 7.14
C LEU A 143 -21.94 -3.39 8.36
N PRO A 144 -21.09 -3.58 9.37
CA PRO A 144 -21.49 -4.12 10.67
C PRO A 144 -22.32 -3.06 11.40
N ASP A 145 -23.61 -3.06 11.11
CA ASP A 145 -24.73 -2.41 11.78
C ASP A 145 -24.42 -1.16 12.63
N LYS A 146 -24.41 0.03 12.00
CA LYS A 146 -24.60 1.34 12.66
C LYS A 146 -25.22 2.35 11.70
N SER A 147 -26.50 2.66 11.88
CA SER A 147 -27.16 3.83 11.27
C SER A 147 -26.61 5.15 11.85
N GLY A 148 -26.59 6.21 11.05
CA GLY A 148 -26.20 7.55 11.51
C GLY A 148 -24.72 7.92 11.37
N ARG A 149 -23.92 7.13 10.64
CA ARG A 149 -22.56 7.53 10.26
C ARG A 149 -22.55 8.45 9.04
N ILE A 150 -21.62 9.40 9.04
CA ILE A 150 -21.42 10.34 7.93
C ILE A 150 -20.35 9.76 7.01
N ALA A 151 -20.71 9.45 5.76
CA ALA A 151 -19.74 9.04 4.75
C ALA A 151 -18.84 10.21 4.36
N VAL A 152 -17.54 9.97 4.38
CA VAL A 152 -16.49 10.95 4.10
C VAL A 152 -15.50 10.30 3.14
N ASP A 153 -15.15 11.01 2.08
CA ASP A 153 -14.08 10.58 1.20
C ASP A 153 -12.77 10.62 1.97
N GLY A 154 -12.13 9.47 2.11
CA GLY A 154 -10.91 9.31 2.87
C GLY A 154 -9.69 9.97 2.20
N ARG A 155 -9.76 10.31 0.90
CA ARG A 155 -8.70 11.04 0.20
C ARG A 155 -8.78 12.55 0.47
N SER A 156 -9.97 13.13 0.32
CA SER A 156 -10.16 14.58 0.45
C SER A 156 -10.58 15.04 1.85
N GLY A 157 -11.05 14.12 2.69
CA GLY A 157 -11.67 14.43 3.98
C GLY A 157 -13.04 15.11 3.86
N ARG A 158 -13.57 15.29 2.64
CA ARG A 158 -14.85 15.93 2.39
C ARG A 158 -16.01 14.94 2.58
N ARG A 159 -17.13 15.46 3.09
CA ARG A 159 -18.36 14.68 3.19
C ARG A 159 -18.83 14.27 1.80
N ILE A 160 -19.20 13.00 1.65
CA ILE A 160 -19.88 12.53 0.43
C ILE A 160 -21.38 12.84 0.60
N PRO A 161 -22.02 13.56 -0.35
CA PRO A 161 -23.43 13.89 -0.27
C PRO A 161 -24.35 12.66 -0.17
N ALA A 162 -25.51 12.82 0.45
CA ALA A 162 -26.59 11.84 0.32
C ALA A 162 -27.13 11.87 -1.12
N PRO A 163 -27.64 10.75 -1.66
CA PRO A 163 -28.27 10.75 -2.98
C PRO A 163 -29.48 11.69 -2.98
N THR A 164 -29.58 12.52 -4.03
CA THR A 164 -30.79 13.29 -4.33
C THR A 164 -31.90 12.31 -4.70
N THR A 165 -32.98 12.30 -3.92
CA THR A 165 -34.23 11.61 -4.20
C THR A 165 -35.02 12.32 -5.29
#